data_AF-A0A3N5QD64-F1
#
_entry.id   AF-A0A3N5QD64-F1
#
_cell.length_a   1.000
_cell.length_b   1.000
_cell.length_c   1.000
_cell.angle_alpha   90.00
_cell.angle_beta   90.00
_cell.angle_gamma   90.00
#
_symmetry.space_group_name_H-M   'P 1'
#
loop_
_entity.id
_entity.type
_entity.pdbx_description
1 polymer ?
#
loop_
_entity_poly.entity_id
_entity_poly.type
_entity_poly.pdbx_seq_one_letter_code
_entity_poly.pdbx_strand_id
1 'polypeptide(L)' 'MRDSPCQHCGVSDGTVVAAHSNQLIDGKGRGLKAHDYRIAALCYRCHAELDQGSKMSKQERVNMWNEAHRSTI' A
#
# COMPACT_ATOMS: atom_id res chain seq x y z
N MET A 1 12.76 -2.78 3.81
CA MET A 1 11.51 -2.17 4.29
C MET A 1 11.41 -2.03 5.81
N ARG A 2 12.05 -2.89 6.63
CA ARG A 2 11.91 -2.82 8.10
C ARG A 2 12.26 -1.45 8.72
N ASP A 3 13.13 -0.67 8.07
CA ASP A 3 13.54 0.65 8.53
C ASP A 3 13.00 1.82 7.68
N SER A 4 12.10 1.56 6.71
CA SER A 4 11.49 2.64 5.92
C SER A 4 10.28 3.23 6.65
N PRO A 5 10.09 4.56 6.67
CA PRO A 5 8.85 5.16 7.16
C PRO A 5 7.67 4.77 6.25
N CYS A 6 6.46 4.93 6.75
CA CYS A 6 5.26 4.84 5.93
C CYS A 6 5.33 5.87 4.79
N GLN A 7 5.27 5.43 3.56
CA GLN A 7 5.40 6.27 2.36
C GLN A 7 4.12 7.05 2.02
N HIS A 8 3.09 6.96 2.87
CA HIS A 8 1.90 7.80 2.79
C HIS A 8 1.83 8.85 3.92
N CYS A 9 2.10 8.48 5.17
CA CYS A 9 1.95 9.38 6.32
C CYS A 9 3.26 9.71 7.07
N GLY A 10 4.39 9.13 6.67
CA GLY A 10 5.72 9.41 7.21
C GLY A 10 6.04 8.75 8.56
N VAL A 11 5.12 8.00 9.17
CA VAL A 11 5.34 7.41 10.50
C VAL A 11 6.36 6.26 10.47
N SER A 12 7.22 6.20 11.49
CA SER A 12 8.12 5.08 11.79
C SER A 12 7.80 4.50 13.17
N ASP A 13 6.67 3.79 13.28
CA ASP A 13 6.14 3.25 14.54
C ASP A 13 6.38 1.74 14.71
N GLY A 14 7.24 1.15 13.88
CA GLY A 14 7.50 -0.28 13.88
C GLY A 14 6.40 -1.15 13.23
N THR A 15 5.34 -0.54 12.68
CA THR A 15 4.25 -1.26 12.00
C THR A 15 4.34 -1.24 10.49
N VAL A 16 5.38 -0.63 9.92
CA VAL A 16 5.54 -0.48 8.47
C VAL A 16 5.82 -1.84 7.81
N VAL A 17 5.00 -2.19 6.82
CA VAL A 17 5.07 -3.44 6.07
C VAL A 17 4.94 -3.21 4.57
N ALA A 18 5.31 -4.21 3.77
CA ALA A 18 5.11 -4.22 2.33
C ALA A 18 3.62 -4.50 1.99
N ALA A 19 2.89 -3.44 1.65
CA ALA A 19 1.50 -3.51 1.20
C ALA A 19 1.45 -3.77 -0.31
N HIS A 20 0.95 -4.93 -0.72
CA HIS A 20 0.86 -5.30 -2.13
C HIS A 20 -0.24 -4.49 -2.83
N SER A 21 -0.09 -4.25 -4.13
CA SER A 21 -1.15 -3.63 -4.92
C SER A 21 -2.43 -4.46 -4.92
N ASN A 22 -3.58 -3.78 -4.79
CA ASN A 22 -4.91 -4.37 -4.99
C ASN A 22 -5.44 -4.17 -6.43
N GLN A 23 -4.62 -3.63 -7.33
CA GLN A 23 -5.04 -3.28 -8.69
C GLN A 23 -4.84 -4.46 -9.66
N LEU A 24 -5.83 -4.72 -10.53
CA LEU A 24 -5.75 -5.80 -11.53
C LEU A 24 -4.58 -5.64 -12.51
N ILE A 25 -4.25 -4.39 -12.86
CA ILE A 25 -3.12 -4.07 -13.76
C ILE A 25 -1.76 -4.54 -13.21
N ASP A 26 -1.68 -4.79 -11.90
CA ASP A 26 -0.46 -5.20 -11.21
C ASP A 26 -0.34 -6.71 -11.03
N GLY A 27 -1.19 -7.47 -11.73
CA GLY A 27 -1.25 -8.93 -11.61
C GLY A 27 -2.09 -9.41 -10.42
N LYS A 28 -2.85 -8.53 -9.76
CA LYS A 28 -3.81 -8.96 -8.72
C LYS A 28 -4.87 -9.87 -9.34
N GLY A 29 -5.15 -11.00 -8.71
CA GLY A 29 -6.24 -11.91 -9.08
C GLY A 29 -7.11 -12.30 -7.89
N ARG A 30 -8.19 -13.04 -8.12
CA ARG A 30 -8.99 -13.63 -7.03
C ARG A 30 -8.14 -14.69 -6.31
N GLY A 31 -7.84 -14.48 -5.03
CA GLY A 31 -6.93 -15.36 -4.27
C GLY A 31 -5.44 -15.22 -4.59
N LEU A 32 -5.07 -14.40 -5.59
CA LEU A 32 -3.69 -14.15 -5.99
C LEU A 32 -3.24 -12.76 -5.54
N LYS A 33 -2.03 -12.66 -4.97
CA LYS A 33 -1.41 -11.36 -4.66
C LYS A 33 -0.82 -10.76 -5.94
N ALA A 34 -0.74 -9.44 -6.02
CA ALA A 34 0.02 -8.78 -7.09
C ALA A 34 1.50 -9.22 -7.05
N HIS A 35 2.24 -8.94 -8.12
CA HIS A 35 3.68 -9.27 -8.17
C HIS A 35 4.44 -8.68 -6.97
N ASP A 36 5.48 -9.38 -6.50
CA ASP A 36 6.23 -9.00 -5.28
C ASP A 36 6.91 -7.61 -5.39
N TYR A 37 7.16 -7.12 -6.61
CA TYR A 37 7.70 -5.76 -6.81
C TYR A 37 6.63 -4.67 -6.75
N ARG A 38 5.34 -5.02 -6.82
CA ARG A 38 4.20 -4.08 -6.73
C ARG A 38 3.78 -3.93 -5.27
N ILE A 39 4.66 -3.27 -4.50
CA ILE A 39 4.51 -3.05 -3.06
C ILE A 39 4.73 -1.58 -2.67
N ALA A 40 4.02 -1.12 -1.64
CA ALA A 40 4.22 0.17 -0.99
C ALA A 40 4.56 -0.05 0.50
N ALA A 41 5.52 0.68 1.04
CA ALA A 41 5.82 0.65 2.47
C ALA A 41 4.76 1.46 3.24
N LEU A 42 3.86 0.78 3.96
CA LEU A 42 2.75 1.42 4.68
C LEU A 42 2.69 0.94 6.14
N CYS A 43 2.40 1.86 7.06
CA CYS A 43 2.08 1.50 8.45
C CYS A 43 0.73 0.79 8.55
N TYR A 44 0.49 0.12 9.68
CA TYR A 44 -0.73 -0.65 9.92
C TYR A 44 -2.01 0.17 9.65
N ARG A 45 -2.07 1.41 10.11
CA ARG A 45 -3.25 2.28 9.97
C ARG A 45 -3.55 2.62 8.52
N CYS A 46 -2.53 3.03 7.76
CA CYS A 46 -2.69 3.40 6.35
C CYS A 46 -2.98 2.18 5.49
N HIS A 47 -2.33 1.06 5.77
CA HIS A 47 -2.57 -0.20 5.06
C HIS A 47 -4.00 -0.72 5.30
N ALA A 48 -4.49 -0.71 6.55
CA ALA A 48 -5.85 -1.12 6.87
C ALA A 48 -6.91 -0.22 6.23
N GLU A 49 -6.72 1.10 6.22
CA GLU A 49 -7.65 2.03 5.57
C GLU A 49 -7.66 1.82 4.04
N LEU A 50 -6.50 1.57 3.43
CA LEU A 50 -6.41 1.28 2.00
C LEU A 50 -7.15 -0.01 1.63
N ASP A 51 -6.95 -1.09 2.38
CA ASP A 51 -7.51 -2.40 2.06
C ASP A 51 -9.00 -2.50 2.40
N GLN A 52 -9.39 -2.04 3.58
CA GLN A 52 -10.69 -2.35 4.20
C GLN A 52 -11.43 -1.11 4.72
N GLY A 53 -10.80 0.07 4.65
CA GLY A 53 -11.41 1.31 5.14
C GLY A 53 -12.63 1.75 4.34
N SER A 54 -13.19 2.90 4.69
CA SER A 54 -14.36 3.48 4.02
C SER A 54 -14.21 4.97 3.74
N LYS A 55 -13.08 5.59 4.14
CA LYS A 55 -12.86 7.03 3.98
C LYS A 55 -12.41 7.44 2.58
N MET A 56 -11.90 6.48 1.79
CA MET A 56 -11.43 6.71 0.43
C MET A 56 -12.34 6.04 -0.59
N SER A 57 -12.70 6.80 -1.63
CA SER A 57 -13.22 6.28 -2.88
C SER A 57 -12.23 5.33 -3.55
N LYS A 58 -12.70 4.55 -4.52
CA LYS A 58 -11.85 3.63 -5.29
C LYS A 58 -10.68 4.35 -5.96
N GLN A 59 -10.91 5.54 -6.50
CA GLN A 59 -9.86 6.30 -7.19
C GLN A 59 -8.82 6.85 -6.21
N GLU A 60 -9.25 7.32 -5.03
CA GLU A 60 -8.34 7.81 -3.99
C GLU A 60 -7.43 6.68 -3.48
N ARG A 61 -7.96 5.46 -3.31
CA ARG A 61 -7.15 4.28 -2.96
C ARG A 61 -6.07 3.99 -3.99
N VAL A 62 -6.44 4.03 -5.27
CA VAL A 62 -5.50 3.82 -6.39
C VAL A 62 -4.41 4.89 -6.36
N ASN A 63 -4.78 6.17 -6.21
CA ASN A 63 -3.84 7.27 -6.18
C ASN A 63 -2.89 7.19 -4.98
N MET A 64 -3.45 6.99 -3.78
CA MET A 64 -2.69 6.86 -2.53
C MET A 64 -1.69 5.70 -2.60
N TRP A 65 -2.10 4.53 -3.11
CA TRP A 65 -1.18 3.41 -3.27
C TRP A 65 -0.11 3.69 -4.34
N ASN A 66 -0.47 4.29 -5.48
CA ASN A 66 0.49 4.62 -6.55
C ASN A 66 1.56 5.62 -6.09
N GLU A 67 1.17 6.64 -5.34
CA GLU A 67 2.08 7.62 -4.75
C GLU A 67 3.02 6.97 -3.73
N ALA A 68 2.48 6.18 -2.80
CA ALA A 68 3.28 5.48 -1.81
C ALA A 68 4.25 4.45 -2.45
N HIS A 69 3.81 3.74 -3.50
CA HIS A 69 4.65 2.80 -4.24
C HIS A 69 5.84 3.52 -4.90
N ARG A 70 5.61 4.67 -5.55
CA ARG A 70 6.69 5.47 -6.17
C ARG A 70 7.73 5.94 -5.16
N SER A 71 7.31 6.31 -3.96
CA SER A 71 8.23 6.71 -2.88
C SER A 71 8.91 5.53 -2.18
N THR A 72 8.43 4.30 -2.43
CA THR A 72 9.00 3.08 -1.84
C THR A 72 10.19 2.55 -2.65
N ILE A 73 10.21 2.79 -3.96
CA ILE A 73 11.19 2.23 -4.91
C ILE A 73 12.36 3.18 -5.18
#